data_AF-A0AAV4SUR2-F1
#
_entry.id   AF-A0AAV4SUR2-F1
#
_cell.length_a   1.000
_cell.length_b   1.000
_cell.length_c   1.000
_cell.angle_alpha   90.00
_cell.angle_beta   90.00
_cell.angle_gamma   90.00
#
_symmetry.space_group_name_H-M   'P 1'
#
loop_
_entity.id
_entity.type
_entity.pdbx_description
1 polymer ?
#
loop_
_entity_poly.entity_id
_entity_poly.type
_entity_poly.pdbx_seq_one_letter_code
_entity_poly.pdbx_strand_id
1 'polypeptide(L)'
;MYILALPNVFSGVKLYIPPSLDKYDELRRYFIAYDGDLLKEHEISEASHIISPGDQSNPSIPKGSKKITIDWLWDSIKLQKQLPTKMYKPD
;
A
#
# COMPACT_ATOMS: atom_id res chain seq x y z
N MET A 1 -26.94 -9.99 13.65
CA MET A 1 -25.92 -8.97 14.00
C MET A 1 -25.11 -8.72 12.73
N TYR A 2 -25.44 -7.69 11.95
CA TYR A 2 -24.65 -7.33 10.77
C TYR A 2 -23.47 -6.50 11.25
N ILE A 3 -22.28 -7.11 11.29
CA ILE A 3 -21.04 -6.36 11.48
C ILE A 3 -20.86 -5.58 10.17
N LEU A 4 -20.91 -4.25 10.21
CA LEU A 4 -20.56 -3.42 9.06
C LEU A 4 -19.04 -3.54 8.84
N ALA A 5 -18.63 -4.58 8.12
CA ALA A 5 -17.25 -4.73 7.69
C ALA A 5 -16.93 -3.66 6.63
N LEU A 6 -15.73 -3.10 6.70
CA LEU A 6 -15.23 -2.22 5.64
C LEU A 6 -15.15 -3.00 4.33
N PRO A 7 -15.33 -2.35 3.17
CA PRO A 7 -15.22 -3.03 1.89
C PRO A 7 -13.81 -3.58 1.69
N ASN A 8 -13.72 -4.71 0.99
CA ASN A 8 -12.44 -5.33 0.65
C ASN A 8 -11.82 -4.59 -0.53
N VAL A 9 -11.14 -3.48 -0.25
CA VAL A 9 -10.55 -2.60 -1.28
C VAL A 9 -9.20 -3.13 -1.75
N PHE A 10 -8.46 -3.82 -0.89
CA PHE A 10 -7.08 -4.23 -1.15
C PHE A 10 -6.88 -5.75 -1.21
N SER A 11 -7.95 -6.53 -1.43
CA SER A 11 -7.83 -7.99 -1.58
C SER A 11 -6.77 -8.37 -2.60
N GLY A 12 -5.84 -9.24 -2.20
CA GLY A 12 -4.74 -9.71 -3.05
C GLY A 12 -3.62 -8.68 -3.26
N VAL A 13 -3.67 -7.51 -2.61
CA VAL A 13 -2.57 -6.56 -2.59
C VAL A 13 -1.61 -6.93 -1.46
N LYS A 14 -0.41 -7.32 -1.85
CA LYS A 14 0.77 -7.40 -0.97
C LYS A 14 1.52 -6.06 -1.02
N LEU A 15 1.44 -5.27 0.05
CA LEU A 15 2.00 -3.92 0.13
C LEU A 15 3.17 -3.87 1.11
N TYR A 16 4.27 -3.23 0.72
CA TYR A 16 5.28 -2.77 1.65
C TYR A 16 5.19 -1.25 1.85
N ILE A 17 5.19 -0.82 3.11
CA ILE A 17 5.27 0.58 3.52
C ILE A 17 6.55 0.74 4.35
N PRO A 18 7.48 1.63 3.98
CA PRO A 18 8.65 1.90 4.80
C PRO A 18 8.25 2.36 6.22
N PRO A 19 8.78 1.75 7.29
CA PRO A 19 8.45 2.15 8.67
C PRO A 19 8.85 3.59 9.03
N SER A 20 9.79 4.17 8.27
CA SER A 20 10.22 5.57 8.41
C SER A 20 9.25 6.58 7.81
N LEU A 21 8.20 6.13 7.12
CA LEU A 21 7.23 7.00 6.47
C LEU A 21 6.32 7.65 7.52
N ASP A 22 6.09 8.96 7.36
CA ASP A 22 5.13 9.68 8.20
C ASP A 22 3.76 9.00 8.19
N LYS A 23 3.13 8.91 9.37
CA LYS A 23 1.82 8.27 9.57
C LYS A 23 1.79 6.78 9.24
N TYR A 24 2.93 6.08 9.27
CA TYR A 24 3.02 4.64 9.05
C TYR A 24 1.94 3.83 9.77
N ASP A 25 1.74 4.07 11.08
CA ASP A 25 0.76 3.31 11.88
C ASP A 25 -0.69 3.51 11.40
N GLU A 26 -1.03 4.72 10.96
CA GLU A 26 -2.35 5.04 10.42
C GLU A 26 -2.57 4.36 9.06
N LEU A 27 -1.59 4.46 8.16
CA LEU A 27 -1.63 3.83 6.84
C LEU A 27 -1.73 2.30 6.95
N ARG A 28 -0.92 1.70 7.82
CA ARG A 28 -0.95 0.27 8.14
C ARG A 28 -2.34 -0.15 8.61
N ARG A 29 -2.91 0.59 9.59
CA ARG A 29 -4.20 0.24 10.17
C ARG A 29 -5.32 0.26 9.13
N TYR A 30 -5.38 1.30 8.30
CA TYR A 30 -6.39 1.37 7.25
C TYR A 30 -6.18 0.29 6.18
N PHE A 31 -4.95 0.12 5.69
CA PHE A 31 -4.68 -0.87 4.66
C PHE A 31 -5.12 -2.29 5.07
N ILE A 32 -4.78 -2.71 6.30
CA ILE A 32 -5.20 -4.01 6.85
C ILE A 32 -6.73 -4.05 7.02
N ALA A 33 -7.35 -2.98 7.53
CA ALA A 33 -8.79 -2.95 7.78
C ALA A 33 -9.63 -3.01 6.49
N TYR A 34 -9.05 -2.62 5.35
CA TYR A 34 -9.63 -2.71 4.01
C TYR A 34 -9.13 -3.94 3.21
N ASP A 35 -8.75 -5.01 3.92
CA ASP A 35 -8.38 -6.35 3.38
C ASP A 35 -7.05 -6.42 2.61
N GLY A 36 -6.06 -5.61 3.02
CA GLY A 36 -4.70 -5.64 2.46
C GLY A 36 -3.72 -6.54 3.22
N ASP A 37 -2.76 -7.13 2.52
CA ASP A 37 -1.66 -7.93 3.08
C ASP A 37 -0.39 -7.07 3.24
N LEU A 38 -0.12 -6.63 4.48
CA LEU A 38 1.01 -5.76 4.77
C LEU A 38 2.27 -6.59 5.03
N LEU A 39 3.26 -6.41 4.16
CA LEU A 39 4.54 -7.12 4.21
C LEU A 39 5.53 -6.44 5.15
N LYS A 40 6.36 -7.26 5.79
CA LYS A 40 7.57 -6.87 6.51
C LYS A 40 8.74 -6.69 5.56
N GLU A 41 9.83 -6.10 6.06
CA GLU A 41 11.03 -5.84 5.26
C GLU A 41 11.66 -7.09 4.62
N HIS A 42 11.67 -8.22 5.34
CA HIS A 42 12.19 -9.48 4.80
C HIS A 42 11.26 -10.16 3.78
N GLU A 43 10.02 -9.69 3.66
CA GLU A 43 9.01 -10.20 2.73
C GLU A 43 8.91 -9.32 1.46
N ILE A 44 9.70 -8.24 1.36
CA ILE A 44 9.65 -7.28 0.24
C ILE A 44 9.75 -7.97 -1.11
N SER A 45 10.49 -9.07 -1.24
CA SER A 45 10.61 -9.88 -2.47
C SER A 45 9.27 -10.33 -3.05
N GLU A 46 8.22 -10.44 -2.22
CA GLU A 46 6.87 -10.84 -2.61
C GLU A 46 5.92 -9.66 -2.90
N ALA A 47 6.41 -8.43 -2.77
CA ALA A 47 5.57 -7.24 -2.87
C ALA A 47 4.93 -7.10 -4.25
N SER A 48 3.61 -6.87 -4.26
CA SER A 48 2.90 -6.45 -5.47
C SER A 48 2.97 -4.94 -5.65
N HIS A 49 3.03 -4.21 -4.54
CA HIS A 49 3.06 -2.75 -4.46
C HIS A 49 4.06 -2.31 -3.39
N ILE A 50 4.76 -1.22 -3.64
CA ILE A 50 5.70 -0.60 -2.71
C ILE A 50 5.40 0.88 -2.65
N ILE A 51 5.11 1.39 -1.45
CA ILE A 51 5.07 2.84 -1.21
C ILE A 51 6.49 3.37 -1.23
N SER A 52 6.72 4.38 -2.06
CA SER A 52 7.97 5.11 -2.09
C SER A 52 7.73 6.60 -1.91
N PRO A 53 8.39 7.23 -0.93
CA PRO A 53 8.31 8.67 -0.72
C PRO A 53 9.11 9.50 -1.76
N GLY A 54 9.77 8.87 -2.74
CA GLY A 54 10.56 9.56 -3.78
C GLY A 54 11.89 8.87 -4.09
N ASP A 55 12.88 9.66 -4.53
CA ASP A 55 14.20 9.18 -4.99
C ASP A 55 15.16 8.74 -3.86
N GLN A 56 14.76 8.89 -2.60
CA GLN A 56 15.65 8.60 -1.47
C GLN A 56 15.49 7.14 -1.01
N SER A 57 16.57 6.38 -1.24
CA SER A 57 16.85 5.05 -0.67
C SER A 57 15.66 4.09 -0.70
N ASN A 58 15.25 3.71 -1.90
CA ASN A 58 14.31 2.62 -2.04
C ASN A 58 15.02 1.28 -1.80
N PRO A 59 14.43 0.35 -1.01
CA PRO A 59 14.88 -1.03 -1.03
C PRO A 59 14.77 -1.57 -2.47
N SER A 60 15.66 -2.49 -2.84
CA SER A 60 15.65 -3.18 -4.13
C SER A 60 14.24 -3.68 -4.45
N ILE A 61 13.63 -3.07 -5.47
CA ILE A 61 12.25 -3.34 -5.85
C ILE A 61 12.21 -4.69 -6.57
N PRO A 62 11.40 -5.66 -6.12
CA PRO A 62 11.24 -6.92 -6.83
C PRO A 62 10.68 -6.69 -8.23
N LYS A 63 11.17 -7.45 -9.20
CA LYS A 63 10.73 -7.36 -10.59
C LYS A 63 9.21 -7.60 -10.68
N GLY A 64 8.49 -6.65 -11.27
CA GLY A 64 7.03 -6.71 -11.42
C GLY A 64 6.24 -5.98 -10.33
N SER A 65 6.89 -5.50 -9.27
CA SER A 65 6.25 -4.68 -8.25
C SER A 65 5.91 -3.28 -8.76
N LYS A 66 4.78 -2.73 -8.32
CA LYS A 66 4.37 -1.36 -8.63
C LYS A 66 4.90 -0.39 -7.58
N LYS A 67 5.83 0.48 -7.96
CA LYS A 67 6.26 1.62 -7.14
C LYS A 67 5.17 2.70 -7.20
N ILE A 68 4.63 3.08 -6.04
CA ILE A 68 3.53 4.04 -5.94
C ILE A 68 3.75 5.07 -4.82
N THR A 69 3.09 6.22 -4.92
CA THR A 69 3.05 7.24 -3.86
C THR A 69 2.00 6.91 -2.81
N ILE A 70 2.06 7.61 -1.67
CA ILE A 70 1.07 7.48 -0.58
C ILE A 70 -0.35 7.87 -1.01
N ASP A 71 -0.48 8.72 -2.03
CA ASP A 71 -1.77 9.24 -2.48
C ASP A 71 -2.66 8.13 -3.06
N TRP A 72 -2.06 7.10 -3.67
CA TRP A 72 -2.81 5.94 -4.15
C TRP A 72 -3.57 5.24 -3.03
N LEU A 73 -2.90 5.06 -1.89
CA LEU A 73 -3.47 4.39 -0.73
C LEU A 73 -4.59 5.26 -0.14
N TRP A 74 -4.34 6.55 0.06
CA TRP A 74 -5.33 7.47 0.59
C TRP A 74 -6.56 7.62 -0.28
N ASP A 75 -6.38 7.82 -1.58
CA ASP A 75 -7.51 8.01 -2.49
C ASP A 75 -8.30 6.71 -2.66
N SER A 76 -7.64 5.55 -2.67
CA SER A 76 -8.32 4.25 -2.68
C SER A 76 -9.16 4.03 -1.42
N ILE A 77 -8.65 4.46 -0.24
CA ILE A 77 -9.40 4.43 1.03
C ILE A 77 -10.61 5.38 0.96
N LYS A 78 -10.39 6.65 0.57
CA LYS A 78 -11.45 7.68 0.51
C LYS A 78 -12.57 7.30 -0.45
N LEU A 79 -12.22 6.73 -1.60
CA LEU A 79 -13.18 6.31 -2.62
C LEU A 79 -13.69 4.88 -2.42
N GLN A 80 -13.18 4.17 -1.40
CA GLN A 80 -13.51 2.77 -1.12
C GLN A 80 -13.37 1.87 -2.36
N LYS A 81 -12.33 2.11 -3.17
CA LYS A 81 -12.11 1.43 -4.44
C LYS A 81 -10.62 1.33 -4.74
N GLN A 82 -10.16 0.17 -5.19
CA GLN A 82 -8.78 0.01 -5.64
C GLN A 82 -8.55 0.84 -6.90
N LEU A 83 -7.76 1.91 -6.79
CA LEU A 83 -7.48 2.76 -7.94
C LEU A 83 -6.37 2.16 -8.84
N PRO A 84 -6.33 2.53 -10.13
CA PRO A 84 -5.20 2.18 -10.99
C PRO A 84 -3.92 2.87 -10.52
N THR A 85 -2.80 2.13 -10.47
CA THR A 85 -1.51 2.67 -10.01
C THR A 85 -0.79 3.55 -11.02
N LYS A 86 -1.22 3.56 -12.29
CA LYS A 86 -0.52 4.27 -13.39
C LYS A 86 -0.37 5.77 -13.14
N MET A 87 -1.32 6.39 -12.44
CA MET A 87 -1.35 7.83 -12.14
C MET A 87 -0.60 8.19 -10.84
N TYR A 88 -0.11 7.21 -10.09
CA TYR A 88 0.46 7.39 -8.76
C TYR A 88 1.92 6.97 -8.71
N LYS A 89 2.66 7.20 -9.79
CA LYS A 89 4.10 6.91 -9.82
C LYS A 89 4.83 8.03 -9.06
N PRO A 90 5.80 7.70 -8.21
CA PRO A 90 6.71 8.72 -7.69
C PRO A 90 7.49 9.34 -8.84
N ASP A 91 7.74 10.64 -8.71
CA ASP A 91 8.54 11.43 -9.67
C ASP A 91 9.95 10.87 -9.86
#